data_AF-A0A8S1IK49-F1
#
_entry.id   AF-A0A8S1IK49-F1
#
_cell.length_a   1.000
_cell.length_b   1.000
_cell.length_c   1.000
_cell.angle_alpha   90.00
_cell.angle_beta   90.00
_cell.angle_gamma   90.00
#
_symmetry.space_group_name_H-M   'P 1'
#
loop_
_entity.id
_entity.type
_entity.pdbx_description
1 polymer ?
#
loop_
_entity_poly.entity_id
_entity_poly.type
_entity_poly.pdbx_seq_one_letter_code
_entity_poly.pdbx_strand_id
1 'polypeptide(L)'
;DDRTYHVVGVEPLVDNEEFVHHFVLRGCSEGTDAPGEPIPDVESMIVQCLEFLYVWAPGTGNFSSPKNGGIPVGKSTRRLGGELEIHYDNPLGKKGQRDSSGVRIHLTPDLRKDEVGILWSGTIVNVGLLPPKMDTIYSSSICQLSINETAAPGGVQVFGYMPHIHLTGRRIWTDRLVVKSRGRPSNGSFVTDLSELEKVDELSRDDAYDFNLQRFSRMAPTPLRDGDFLATTCIFNTMDRVEITSGGLGSYDEMCSAIYYYYPAQALEDMLFCSGPRYFGTSLPRDVTSFMEIADADDVGTAVPKWRQAYLSGELQCDSTGLNSVDIIYKSLSPEFWDEIEKTCGKASATALNFGGDAQAALWECSKDCARLLYNHLGCALLEDAVQDDGTAFSLYASPLEGLVEEKCHEKFMEIHQEDKVSPVDASQG
;
A
#
# COMPACT_ATOMS: atom_id res chain seq x y z
N ASP A 1 -23.96 25.93 -9.49
CA ASP A 1 -23.03 27.08 -9.59
C ASP A 1 -21.74 26.53 -10.17
N ASP A 2 -21.19 27.16 -11.20
CA ASP A 2 -20.01 26.64 -11.93
C ASP A 2 -18.70 27.19 -11.35
N ARG A 3 -18.75 27.69 -10.11
CA ARG A 3 -17.61 28.33 -9.43
C ARG A 3 -16.67 27.29 -8.83
N THR A 4 -15.39 27.60 -8.91
CA THR A 4 -14.34 26.93 -8.14
C THR A 4 -14.30 27.48 -6.72
N TYR A 5 -14.11 26.59 -5.75
CA TYR A 5 -13.89 26.91 -4.35
C TYR A 5 -12.60 26.26 -3.87
N HIS A 6 -11.97 26.82 -2.84
CA HIS A 6 -10.93 26.12 -2.08
C HIS A 6 -11.54 25.57 -0.79
N VAL A 7 -11.32 24.27 -0.54
CA VAL A 7 -11.43 23.70 0.80
C VAL A 7 -10.29 24.25 1.65
N VAL A 8 -10.64 24.88 2.76
CA VAL A 8 -9.70 25.54 3.68
C VAL A 8 -9.72 24.95 5.08
N GLY A 9 -10.67 24.07 5.36
CA GLY A 9 -10.70 23.26 6.56
C GLY A 9 -11.71 22.13 6.44
N VAL A 10 -11.47 21.06 7.20
CA VAL A 10 -12.37 19.91 7.31
C VAL A 10 -12.45 19.49 8.78
N GLU A 11 -13.65 19.27 9.29
CA GLU A 11 -13.90 18.83 10.66
C GLU A 11 -14.54 17.45 10.66
N PRO A 12 -14.05 16.49 11.47
CA PRO A 12 -14.74 15.23 11.67
C PRO A 12 -15.98 15.46 12.54
N LEU A 13 -17.09 14.84 12.16
CA LEU A 13 -18.33 14.79 12.94
C LEU A 13 -18.54 13.32 13.30
N VAL A 14 -18.17 12.91 14.51
CA VAL A 14 -18.28 11.51 14.94
C VAL A 14 -19.51 11.39 15.85
N ASP A 15 -20.50 10.62 15.41
CA ASP A 15 -21.70 10.28 16.18
C ASP A 15 -21.48 9.00 16.99
N ASN A 16 -20.83 8.00 16.38
CA ASN A 16 -20.62 6.69 16.98
C ASN A 16 -19.12 6.37 17.21
N GLU A 17 -18.55 6.99 18.25
CA GLU A 17 -17.13 6.85 18.62
C GLU A 17 -16.71 5.39 18.88
N GLU A 18 -17.65 4.49 19.18
CA GLU A 18 -17.34 3.08 19.44
C GLU A 18 -16.93 2.33 18.18
N PHE A 19 -17.52 2.65 17.02
CA PHE A 19 -17.32 1.87 15.79
C PHE A 19 -16.56 2.63 14.71
N VAL A 20 -16.61 3.96 14.68
CA VAL A 20 -15.98 4.73 13.61
C VAL A 20 -14.46 4.67 13.78
N HIS A 21 -13.80 3.93 12.88
CA HIS A 21 -12.36 3.72 12.88
C HIS A 21 -11.62 4.79 12.07
N HIS A 22 -12.13 5.21 10.91
CA HIS A 22 -11.57 6.34 10.15
C HIS A 22 -12.53 6.90 9.11
N PHE A 23 -12.23 8.09 8.61
CA PHE A 23 -12.84 8.69 7.42
C PHE A 23 -11.80 8.89 6.32
N VAL A 24 -12.20 8.64 5.07
CA VAL A 24 -11.46 9.05 3.89
C VAL A 24 -12.37 9.85 2.98
N LEU A 25 -12.07 11.13 2.80
CA LEU A 25 -12.76 11.99 1.84
C LEU A 25 -11.96 12.05 0.55
N ARG A 26 -12.54 11.59 -0.55
CA ARG A 26 -11.94 11.61 -1.89
C ARG A 26 -12.65 12.59 -2.83
N GLY A 27 -11.89 13.13 -3.77
CA GLY A 27 -12.38 13.97 -4.87
C GLY A 27 -12.56 13.13 -6.12
N CYS A 28 -13.69 13.34 -6.79
CA CYS A 28 -14.09 12.55 -7.95
C CYS A 28 -14.02 13.36 -9.24
N SER A 29 -13.53 12.73 -10.31
CA SER A 29 -13.49 13.33 -11.65
C SER A 29 -14.87 13.49 -12.29
N GLU A 30 -15.86 12.74 -11.79
CA GLU A 30 -17.26 12.84 -12.16
C GLU A 30 -18.12 13.19 -10.95
N GLY A 31 -19.26 13.84 -11.21
CA GLY A 31 -20.29 14.06 -10.20
C GLY A 31 -21.23 12.86 -10.11
N THR A 32 -21.95 12.75 -9.00
CA THR A 32 -23.04 11.77 -8.85
C THR A 32 -24.41 12.44 -8.98
N ASP A 33 -25.33 11.80 -9.69
CA ASP A 33 -26.75 12.19 -9.74
C ASP A 33 -27.53 11.75 -8.49
N ALA A 34 -26.92 10.93 -7.62
CA ALA A 34 -27.51 10.41 -6.39
C ALA A 34 -26.67 10.77 -5.14
N PRO A 35 -26.56 12.07 -4.80
CA PRO A 35 -25.79 12.49 -3.63
C PRO A 35 -26.40 11.97 -2.32
N GLY A 36 -25.58 11.31 -1.50
CA GLY A 36 -25.97 10.84 -0.16
C GLY A 36 -26.54 9.43 -0.09
N GLU A 37 -26.71 8.75 -1.22
CA GLU A 37 -26.99 7.31 -1.23
C GLU A 37 -25.70 6.52 -0.94
N PRO A 38 -25.73 5.52 -0.05
CA PRO A 38 -24.58 4.65 0.19
C PRO A 38 -24.15 3.96 -1.12
N ILE A 39 -22.85 3.97 -1.40
CA ILE A 39 -22.30 3.22 -2.53
C ILE A 39 -22.40 1.72 -2.17
N PRO A 40 -23.17 0.93 -2.92
CA PRO A 40 -23.54 -0.43 -2.50
C PRO A 40 -22.42 -1.47 -2.65
N ASP A 41 -21.33 -1.13 -3.35
CA ASP A 41 -20.22 -2.02 -3.64
C ASP A 41 -18.87 -1.29 -3.54
N VAL A 42 -17.96 -1.83 -2.74
CA VAL A 42 -16.58 -1.32 -2.61
C VAL A 42 -15.85 -1.37 -3.95
N GLU A 43 -16.17 -2.32 -4.84
CA GLU A 43 -15.61 -2.38 -6.20
C GLU A 43 -16.06 -1.19 -7.07
N SER A 44 -17.22 -0.60 -6.77
CA SER A 44 -17.72 0.59 -7.46
C SER A 44 -17.16 1.91 -6.92
N MET A 45 -16.51 1.89 -5.74
CA MET A 45 -15.92 3.08 -5.10
C MET A 45 -14.65 3.60 -5.81
N ILE A 46 -14.06 2.87 -6.75
CA ILE A 46 -12.61 3.02 -7.01
C ILE A 46 -12.20 3.57 -8.39
N VAL A 47 -13.08 3.74 -9.38
CA VAL A 47 -12.59 4.17 -10.71
C VAL A 47 -12.55 5.71 -10.90
N GLN A 48 -13.41 6.45 -10.21
CA GLN A 48 -13.60 7.89 -10.48
C GLN A 48 -13.10 8.83 -9.37
N CYS A 49 -12.83 8.29 -8.18
CA CYS A 49 -12.51 9.06 -6.97
C CYS A 49 -11.15 8.67 -6.41
N LEU A 50 -10.07 9.07 -7.09
CA LEU A 50 -8.71 8.65 -6.70
C LEU A 50 -8.00 9.65 -5.78
N GLU A 51 -8.45 10.91 -5.74
CA GLU A 51 -7.70 11.96 -5.07
C GLU A 51 -8.13 12.14 -3.60
N PHE A 52 -7.21 11.99 -2.66
CA PHE A 52 -7.48 12.27 -1.24
C PHE A 52 -7.62 13.77 -0.97
N LEU A 53 -8.70 14.15 -0.28
CA LEU A 53 -8.96 15.53 0.17
C LEU A 53 -8.79 15.68 1.68
N TYR A 54 -9.11 14.62 2.42
CA TYR A 54 -8.97 14.58 3.87
C TYR A 54 -8.96 13.14 4.36
N VAL A 55 -8.12 12.86 5.35
CA VAL A 55 -8.06 11.56 6.05
C VAL A 55 -8.15 11.86 7.54
N TRP A 56 -8.94 11.08 8.26
CA TRP A 56 -9.11 11.21 9.70
C TRP A 56 -9.12 9.85 10.36
N ALA A 57 -8.43 9.72 11.49
CA ALA A 57 -8.55 8.62 12.43
C ALA A 57 -8.72 9.19 13.85
N PRO A 58 -9.06 8.37 14.86
CA PRO A 58 -9.15 8.81 16.25
C PRO A 58 -7.94 9.65 16.68
N GLY A 59 -8.23 10.84 17.21
CA GLY A 59 -7.23 11.79 17.68
C GLY A 59 -6.56 12.68 16.62
N THR A 60 -6.87 12.54 15.32
CA THR A 60 -6.35 13.44 14.27
C THR A 60 -6.73 14.90 14.48
N GLY A 61 -8.00 15.15 14.81
CA GLY A 61 -8.59 16.49 14.93
C GLY A 61 -8.93 17.14 13.57
N ASN A 62 -9.14 18.46 13.59
CA ASN A 62 -9.56 19.21 12.41
C ASN A 62 -8.39 19.49 11.47
N PHE A 63 -8.64 19.37 10.17
CA PHE A 63 -7.74 19.89 9.15
C PHE A 63 -7.98 21.38 8.90
N SER A 64 -6.90 22.10 8.63
CA SER A 64 -6.95 23.50 8.21
C SER A 64 -5.79 23.79 7.27
N SER A 65 -6.12 24.31 6.10
CA SER A 65 -5.14 24.57 5.05
C SER A 65 -4.33 25.85 5.34
N PRO A 66 -3.03 25.92 4.97
CA PRO A 66 -2.20 27.11 5.15
C PRO A 66 -2.79 28.32 4.41
N LYS A 67 -2.48 29.54 4.88
CA LYS A 67 -3.08 30.78 4.35
C LYS A 67 -2.92 30.96 2.83
N ASN A 68 -1.85 30.43 2.25
CA ASN A 68 -1.52 30.50 0.83
C ASN A 68 -2.04 29.31 0.00
N GLY A 69 -2.57 28.25 0.63
CA GLY A 69 -2.97 27.02 -0.04
C GLY A 69 -4.42 26.60 0.21
N GLY A 70 -5.03 25.86 -0.70
CA GLY A 70 -6.36 25.24 -0.52
C GLY A 70 -6.57 24.08 -1.50
N ILE A 71 -7.56 23.22 -1.23
CA ILE A 71 -7.86 22.08 -2.12
C ILE A 71 -8.99 22.53 -3.08
N PRO A 72 -8.76 22.60 -4.40
CA PRO A 72 -9.76 23.16 -5.31
C PRO A 72 -10.87 22.18 -5.68
N VAL A 73 -12.11 22.58 -5.46
CA VAL A 73 -13.31 21.80 -5.78
C VAL A 73 -14.29 22.61 -6.62
N GLY A 74 -15.13 21.93 -7.41
CA GLY A 74 -16.16 22.57 -8.22
C GLY A 74 -16.03 22.28 -9.71
N LYS A 75 -16.97 22.79 -10.51
CA LYS A 75 -17.14 22.35 -11.92
C LYS A 75 -15.97 22.63 -12.87
N SER A 76 -15.08 23.55 -12.52
CA SER A 76 -13.90 23.88 -13.31
C SER A 76 -12.62 23.21 -12.79
N THR A 77 -12.75 22.24 -11.89
CA THR A 77 -11.63 21.47 -11.35
C THR A 77 -11.75 20.00 -11.75
N ARG A 78 -10.70 19.22 -11.53
CA ARG A 78 -10.73 17.76 -11.65
C ARG A 78 -11.56 17.06 -10.57
N ARG A 79 -12.19 17.83 -9.67
CA ARG A 79 -12.94 17.36 -8.49
C ARG A 79 -14.39 17.85 -8.62
N LEU A 80 -15.15 17.20 -9.51
CA LEU A 80 -16.55 17.49 -9.80
C LEU A 80 -17.50 16.94 -8.72
N GLY A 81 -17.12 15.84 -8.09
CA GLY A 81 -17.82 15.20 -6.97
C GLY A 81 -16.90 14.92 -5.79
N GLY A 82 -17.47 14.33 -4.75
CA GLY A 82 -16.70 13.82 -3.61
C GLY A 82 -17.35 12.59 -3.01
N GLU A 83 -16.52 11.70 -2.50
CA GLU A 83 -16.90 10.46 -1.82
C GLU A 83 -16.39 10.52 -0.38
N LEU A 84 -17.25 10.16 0.57
CA LEU A 84 -16.85 9.95 1.96
C LEU A 84 -16.93 8.46 2.28
N GLU A 85 -15.77 7.83 2.46
CA GLU A 85 -15.67 6.49 3.04
C GLU A 85 -15.63 6.60 4.57
N ILE A 86 -16.41 5.74 5.22
CA ILE A 86 -16.42 5.57 6.67
C ILE A 86 -16.13 4.11 6.96
N HIS A 87 -14.98 3.84 7.58
CA HIS A 87 -14.63 2.49 8.03
C HIS A 87 -15.16 2.30 9.46
N TYR A 88 -16.01 1.27 9.63
CA TYR A 88 -16.49 0.84 10.94
C TYR A 88 -15.76 -0.42 11.40
N ASP A 89 -15.16 -0.38 12.59
CA ASP A 89 -14.63 -1.57 13.27
C ASP A 89 -15.67 -2.11 14.26
N ASN A 90 -16.22 -3.30 13.99
CA ASN A 90 -17.27 -3.93 14.81
C ASN A 90 -16.93 -5.40 15.10
N PRO A 91 -15.85 -5.68 15.86
CA PRO A 91 -15.34 -7.03 16.04
C PRO A 91 -16.32 -7.92 16.83
N LEU A 92 -17.19 -7.32 17.63
CA LEU A 92 -18.20 -8.03 18.44
C LEU A 92 -19.53 -8.26 17.69
N GLY A 93 -19.65 -7.79 16.43
CA GLY A 93 -20.85 -7.98 15.62
C GLY A 93 -22.11 -7.38 16.24
N LYS A 94 -21.98 -6.24 16.95
CA LYS A 94 -23.10 -5.56 17.59
C LYS A 94 -24.13 -5.14 16.54
N LYS A 95 -25.40 -5.47 16.78
CA LYS A 95 -26.51 -5.21 15.85
C LYS A 95 -27.31 -3.97 16.26
N GLY A 96 -28.06 -3.42 15.30
CA GLY A 96 -29.02 -2.33 15.55
C GLY A 96 -28.38 -0.97 15.84
N GLN A 97 -27.08 -0.82 15.55
CA GLN A 97 -26.39 0.45 15.67
C GLN A 97 -26.89 1.43 14.62
N ARG A 98 -26.92 2.70 14.99
CA ARG A 98 -27.17 3.82 14.07
C ARG A 98 -25.98 4.74 14.14
N ASP A 99 -25.69 5.38 13.02
CA ASP A 99 -24.62 6.34 12.90
C ASP A 99 -25.09 7.49 11.99
N SER A 100 -24.65 8.69 12.32
CA SER A 100 -24.81 9.90 11.49
C SER A 100 -23.49 10.68 11.43
N SER A 101 -22.38 9.94 11.44
CA SER A 101 -21.04 10.48 11.33
C SER A 101 -20.76 11.03 9.93
N GLY A 102 -19.81 11.95 9.84
CA GLY A 102 -19.40 12.51 8.57
C GLY A 102 -18.35 13.60 8.74
N VAL A 103 -18.31 14.54 7.78
CA VAL A 103 -17.38 15.66 7.80
C VAL A 103 -18.08 16.99 7.53
N ARG A 104 -17.58 18.06 8.16
CA ARG A 104 -17.91 19.45 7.81
C ARG A 104 -16.80 20.05 6.98
N ILE A 105 -17.11 20.45 5.76
CA ILE A 105 -16.16 21.05 4.82
C ILE A 105 -16.32 22.57 4.83
N HIS A 106 -15.22 23.30 5.06
CA HIS A 106 -15.17 24.76 5.01
C HIS A 106 -14.62 25.23 3.67
N LEU A 107 -15.45 25.94 2.91
CA LEU A 107 -15.13 26.42 1.56
C LEU A 107 -14.91 27.93 1.55
N THR A 108 -14.03 28.41 0.66
CA THR A 108 -13.91 29.83 0.31
C THR A 108 -13.95 30.01 -1.21
N PRO A 109 -14.66 31.05 -1.72
CA PRO A 109 -14.55 31.45 -3.13
C PRO A 109 -13.26 32.26 -3.41
N ASP A 110 -12.59 32.76 -2.37
CA ASP A 110 -11.33 33.49 -2.51
C ASP A 110 -10.18 32.51 -2.73
N LEU A 111 -9.93 32.17 -4.00
CA LEU A 111 -8.91 31.20 -4.40
C LEU A 111 -7.53 31.62 -3.90
N ARG A 112 -6.87 30.69 -3.23
CA ARG A 112 -5.50 30.87 -2.73
C ARG A 112 -4.50 30.52 -3.83
N LYS A 113 -3.25 30.95 -3.63
CA LYS A 113 -2.21 30.84 -4.66
C LYS A 113 -1.91 29.39 -5.03
N ASP A 114 -1.75 28.53 -4.03
CA ASP A 114 -1.25 27.17 -4.22
C ASP A 114 -2.38 26.14 -4.01
N GLU A 115 -2.35 25.06 -4.79
CA GLU A 115 -3.22 23.91 -4.56
C GLU A 115 -2.57 22.97 -3.55
N VAL A 116 -3.35 22.44 -2.60
CA VAL A 116 -2.88 21.47 -1.61
C VAL A 116 -3.17 20.05 -2.10
N GLY A 117 -2.15 19.20 -2.04
CA GLY A 117 -2.24 17.75 -2.29
C GLY A 117 -1.92 16.93 -1.04
N ILE A 118 -2.20 15.63 -1.13
CA ILE A 118 -1.91 14.64 -0.08
C ILE A 118 -1.06 13.53 -0.70
N LEU A 119 0.07 13.21 -0.05
CA LEU A 119 0.99 12.14 -0.44
C LEU A 119 1.05 11.12 0.70
N TRP A 120 0.78 9.86 0.40
CA TRP A 120 0.99 8.76 1.33
C TRP A 120 2.41 8.23 1.16
N SER A 121 3.20 8.21 2.22
CA SER A 121 4.54 7.61 2.21
C SER A 121 4.56 6.38 3.11
N GLY A 122 5.14 5.28 2.62
CA GLY A 122 5.17 4.00 3.32
C GLY A 122 4.28 2.96 2.67
N THR A 123 3.73 2.04 3.46
CA THR A 123 2.94 0.90 2.99
C THR A 123 1.53 0.91 3.62
N ILE A 124 0.56 0.51 2.81
CA ILE A 124 -0.85 0.42 3.22
C ILE A 124 -1.19 -1.04 3.49
N VAL A 125 -1.10 -1.91 2.49
CA VAL A 125 -1.46 -3.34 2.64
C VAL A 125 -0.26 -4.27 2.75
N ASN A 126 0.97 -3.75 2.72
CA ASN A 126 2.15 -4.58 2.56
C ASN A 126 3.28 -4.18 3.53
N VAL A 127 3.09 -4.37 4.84
CA VAL A 127 4.15 -4.13 5.84
C VAL A 127 5.16 -5.27 5.98
N GLY A 128 4.86 -6.44 5.39
CA GLY A 128 5.60 -7.70 5.55
C GLY A 128 4.84 -8.67 6.45
N LEU A 129 5.46 -9.81 6.76
CA LEU A 129 4.94 -10.78 7.72
C LEU A 129 5.58 -10.51 9.08
N LEU A 130 4.81 -10.00 10.03
CA LEU A 130 5.28 -9.73 11.38
C LEU A 130 5.08 -10.98 12.25
N PRO A 131 6.14 -11.63 12.75
CA PRO A 131 5.99 -12.79 13.62
C PRO A 131 5.29 -12.43 14.92
N PRO A 132 4.54 -13.37 15.53
CA PRO A 132 3.99 -13.17 16.87
C PRO A 132 5.10 -13.15 17.93
N LYS A 133 4.82 -12.59 19.10
CA LYS A 133 5.71 -12.60 20.27
C LYS A 133 7.02 -11.85 20.09
N MET A 134 7.02 -10.82 19.26
CA MET A 134 8.15 -9.91 19.10
C MET A 134 7.95 -8.66 19.95
N ASP A 135 8.90 -8.39 20.84
CA ASP A 135 8.91 -7.15 21.62
C ASP A 135 9.18 -5.93 20.72
N THR A 136 10.01 -6.12 19.70
CA THR A 136 10.32 -5.10 18.69
C THR A 136 10.56 -5.78 17.35
N ILE A 137 9.84 -5.31 16.34
CA ILE A 137 10.12 -5.54 14.93
C ILE A 137 9.88 -4.24 14.17
N TYR A 138 10.70 -3.93 13.18
CA TYR A 138 10.52 -2.76 12.32
C TYR A 138 10.14 -3.16 10.90
N SER A 139 9.45 -2.25 10.21
CA SER A 139 9.29 -2.25 8.75
C SER A 139 9.57 -0.85 8.23
N SER A 140 10.35 -0.76 7.16
CA SER A 140 10.69 0.49 6.48
C SER A 140 10.41 0.35 4.99
N SER A 141 9.73 1.33 4.41
CA SER A 141 9.57 1.43 2.96
C SER A 141 10.30 2.66 2.45
N ILE A 142 11.14 2.45 1.43
CA ILE A 142 11.94 3.49 0.81
C ILE A 142 11.44 3.72 -0.61
N CYS A 143 11.05 4.95 -0.92
CA CYS A 143 10.53 5.32 -2.23
C CYS A 143 11.24 6.56 -2.76
N GLN A 144 11.46 6.61 -4.08
CA GLN A 144 11.97 7.80 -4.76
C GLN A 144 10.81 8.67 -5.22
N LEU A 145 10.90 9.97 -4.95
CA LEU A 145 9.92 10.95 -5.41
C LEU A 145 10.14 11.29 -6.87
N SER A 146 9.07 11.24 -7.66
CA SER A 146 9.03 11.78 -9.03
C SER A 146 8.21 13.06 -9.01
N ILE A 147 8.89 14.21 -9.02
CA ILE A 147 8.23 15.52 -8.95
C ILE A 147 8.31 16.19 -10.31
N ASN A 148 7.17 16.65 -10.82
CA ASN A 148 7.12 17.42 -12.04
C ASN A 148 7.71 18.83 -11.82
N GLU A 149 9.00 18.99 -12.11
CA GLU A 149 9.74 20.25 -12.00
C GLU A 149 9.19 21.36 -12.93
N THR A 150 8.42 21.02 -13.96
CA THR A 150 7.73 22.04 -14.79
C THR A 150 6.56 22.65 -14.02
N ALA A 151 5.80 21.83 -13.30
CA ALA A 151 4.67 22.27 -12.48
C ALA A 151 5.13 22.95 -11.18
N ALA A 152 6.24 22.48 -10.60
CA ALA A 152 6.82 23.05 -9.39
C ALA A 152 8.35 23.18 -9.48
N PRO A 153 8.85 24.26 -10.10
CA PRO A 153 10.28 24.50 -10.18
C PRO A 153 10.91 24.60 -8.78
N GLY A 154 11.80 23.67 -8.45
CA GLY A 154 12.44 23.59 -7.14
C GLY A 154 11.73 22.69 -6.14
N GLY A 155 10.68 21.98 -6.55
CA GLY A 155 10.00 20.95 -5.76
C GLY A 155 8.73 21.41 -5.06
N VAL A 156 8.22 20.56 -4.15
CA VAL A 156 7.03 20.83 -3.33
C VAL A 156 7.39 21.20 -1.90
N GLN A 157 6.46 21.85 -1.22
CA GLN A 157 6.57 22.20 0.19
C GLN A 157 5.58 21.36 1.01
N VAL A 158 6.11 20.49 1.86
CA VAL A 158 5.32 19.75 2.85
C VAL A 158 5.11 20.61 4.09
N PHE A 159 3.88 20.71 4.58
CA PHE A 159 3.53 21.60 5.69
C PHE A 159 2.77 20.90 6.83
N GLY A 160 2.43 19.63 6.67
CA GLY A 160 1.83 18.84 7.74
C GLY A 160 1.88 17.36 7.42
N TYR A 161 1.74 16.54 8.46
CA TYR A 161 1.71 15.09 8.33
C TYR A 161 0.75 14.45 9.33
N MET A 162 0.31 13.23 9.03
CA MET A 162 -0.45 12.37 9.93
C MET A 162 0.14 10.95 9.89
N PRO A 163 0.59 10.39 11.04
CA PRO A 163 1.01 9.00 11.09
C PRO A 163 -0.20 8.05 11.08
N HIS A 164 -0.04 6.87 10.48
CA HIS A 164 -1.04 5.81 10.46
C HIS A 164 -0.39 4.42 10.52
N ILE A 165 -0.66 3.70 11.60
CA ILE A 165 -0.25 2.31 11.88
C ILE A 165 -1.41 1.62 12.62
N HIS A 166 -1.58 0.31 12.52
CA HIS A 166 -2.60 -0.41 13.27
C HIS A 166 -2.14 -0.79 14.69
N LEU A 167 -2.85 -1.72 15.33
CA LEU A 167 -2.85 -1.96 16.78
C LEU A 167 -1.49 -2.35 17.37
N THR A 168 -0.59 -2.96 16.59
CA THR A 168 0.76 -3.35 17.05
C THR A 168 1.78 -2.21 16.92
N GLY A 169 1.43 -1.12 16.23
CA GLY A 169 2.27 0.06 16.07
C GLY A 169 2.66 0.74 17.39
N ARG A 170 3.92 1.16 17.48
CA ARG A 170 4.49 1.84 18.66
C ARG A 170 5.27 3.10 18.32
N ARG A 171 5.92 3.14 17.16
CA ARG A 171 6.70 4.29 16.70
C ARG A 171 6.65 4.42 15.19
N ILE A 172 6.80 5.64 14.69
CA ILE A 172 6.95 5.91 13.27
C ILE A 172 7.84 7.12 13.05
N TRP A 173 8.66 7.08 12.01
CA TRP A 173 9.34 8.26 11.49
C TRP A 173 9.54 8.13 9.98
N THR A 174 9.84 9.25 9.34
CA THR A 174 10.18 9.27 7.94
C THR A 174 11.42 10.09 7.73
N ASP A 175 12.44 9.47 7.16
CA ASP A 175 13.68 10.13 6.78
C ASP A 175 13.62 10.60 5.34
N ARG A 176 14.16 11.78 5.07
CA ARG A 176 14.42 12.23 3.71
C ARG A 176 15.86 11.94 3.34
N LEU A 177 16.04 11.19 2.27
CA LEU A 177 17.35 10.77 1.78
C LEU A 177 17.61 11.35 0.39
N VAL A 178 18.89 11.55 0.06
CA VAL A 178 19.34 11.99 -1.27
C VAL A 178 20.55 11.18 -1.71
N VAL A 179 20.85 11.20 -3.00
CA VAL A 179 22.04 10.53 -3.55
C VAL A 179 23.31 11.32 -3.20
N LYS A 180 24.32 10.63 -2.66
CA LYS A 180 25.65 11.15 -2.27
C LYS A 180 26.43 11.66 -3.49
N SER A 181 26.19 12.90 -3.90
CA SER A 181 27.03 13.77 -4.76
C SER A 181 27.60 13.23 -6.09
N ARG A 182 27.34 12.00 -6.55
CA ARG A 182 27.73 11.54 -7.90
C ARG A 182 26.53 11.54 -8.82
N GLY A 183 26.41 12.63 -9.58
CA GLY A 183 25.62 12.75 -10.80
C GLY A 183 24.23 12.14 -10.70
N ARG A 184 23.22 12.98 -10.39
CA ARG A 184 21.80 12.70 -10.64
C ARG A 184 21.73 11.87 -11.94
N PRO A 185 21.29 10.59 -11.91
CA PRO A 185 21.34 9.76 -13.10
C PRO A 185 20.63 10.51 -14.21
N SER A 186 21.35 10.88 -15.27
CA SER A 186 20.86 11.84 -16.25
C SER A 186 19.74 11.29 -17.13
N ASN A 187 19.16 10.13 -16.80
CA ASN A 187 18.10 9.44 -17.54
C ASN A 187 17.32 8.44 -16.63
N GLY A 188 16.74 8.88 -15.52
CA GLY A 188 15.72 8.08 -14.80
C GLY A 188 16.17 6.69 -14.33
N SER A 189 17.48 6.47 -14.11
CA SER A 189 17.96 5.21 -13.53
C SER A 189 17.58 5.19 -12.06
N PHE A 190 16.84 4.17 -11.64
CA PHE A 190 16.55 3.92 -10.24
C PHE A 190 17.86 3.71 -9.46
N VAL A 191 17.95 4.31 -8.28
CA VAL A 191 19.05 4.01 -7.34
C VAL A 191 18.74 2.63 -6.76
N THR A 192 19.55 1.64 -7.10
CA THR A 192 19.40 0.26 -6.60
C THR A 192 20.24 -0.01 -5.37
N ASP A 193 21.28 0.79 -5.12
CA ASP A 193 22.18 0.64 -3.97
C ASP A 193 21.88 1.72 -2.92
N LEU A 194 21.29 1.32 -1.78
CA LEU A 194 21.02 2.20 -0.65
C LEU A 194 22.29 2.83 -0.05
N SER A 195 23.46 2.24 -0.28
CA SER A 195 24.74 2.79 0.18
C SER A 195 25.06 4.14 -0.48
N GLU A 196 24.46 4.43 -1.65
CA GLU A 196 24.56 5.71 -2.33
C GLU A 196 23.68 6.80 -1.70
N LEU A 197 22.76 6.44 -0.81
CA LEU A 197 21.86 7.38 -0.17
C LEU A 197 22.48 7.94 1.14
N GLU A 198 22.23 9.22 1.38
CA GLU A 198 22.50 9.88 2.65
C GLU A 198 21.24 10.55 3.20
N LYS A 199 21.05 10.45 4.52
CA LYS A 199 19.99 11.16 5.22
C LYS A 199 20.29 12.65 5.26
N VAL A 200 19.35 13.46 4.78
CA VAL A 200 19.41 14.92 4.86
C VAL A 200 18.79 15.40 6.16
N ASP A 201 17.57 14.95 6.44
CA ASP A 201 16.81 15.29 7.63
C ASP A 201 15.76 14.21 7.94
N GLU A 202 15.06 14.40 9.05
CA GLU A 202 13.88 13.64 9.43
C GLU A 202 12.66 14.52 9.16
N LEU A 203 11.75 14.04 8.32
CA LEU A 203 10.57 14.79 7.88
C LEU A 203 9.46 14.77 8.93
N SER A 204 9.30 13.64 9.63
CA SER A 204 8.33 13.47 10.71
C SER A 204 8.74 12.36 11.67
N ARG A 205 8.24 12.42 12.91
CA ARG A 205 8.49 11.42 13.95
C ARG A 205 7.41 11.40 15.02
N ASP A 206 7.05 10.20 15.45
CA ASP A 206 6.26 9.91 16.65
C ASP A 206 6.86 8.69 17.37
N ASP A 207 7.56 8.93 18.48
CA ASP A 207 8.20 7.89 19.30
C ASP A 207 7.23 7.22 20.30
N ALA A 208 6.01 7.74 20.43
CA ALA A 208 4.99 7.29 21.37
C ALA A 208 3.64 7.17 20.66
N TYR A 209 3.67 6.57 19.47
CA TYR A 209 2.49 6.38 18.64
C TYR A 209 1.43 5.58 19.39
N ASP A 210 0.20 6.09 19.38
CA ASP A 210 -0.99 5.42 19.89
C ASP A 210 -2.01 5.36 18.74
N PHE A 211 -2.48 4.16 18.47
CA PHE A 211 -3.51 3.90 17.46
C PHE A 211 -4.77 4.77 17.63
N ASN A 212 -5.10 5.17 18.85
CA ASN A 212 -6.24 6.03 19.17
C ASN A 212 -5.91 7.53 19.16
N LEU A 213 -4.65 7.91 18.85
CA LEU A 213 -4.17 9.29 18.81
C LEU A 213 -3.32 9.56 17.56
N GLN A 214 -3.94 9.48 16.39
CA GLN A 214 -3.28 9.65 15.09
C GLN A 214 -3.25 11.12 14.67
N ARG A 215 -2.60 11.94 15.48
CA ARG A 215 -2.66 13.40 15.43
C ARG A 215 -2.14 13.95 14.09
N PHE A 216 -2.91 14.83 13.45
CA PHE A 216 -2.37 15.69 12.40
C PHE A 216 -1.42 16.74 13.02
N SER A 217 -0.19 16.74 12.55
CA SER A 217 0.86 17.64 13.02
C SER A 217 1.22 18.65 11.93
N ARG A 218 1.05 19.93 12.24
CA ARG A 218 1.59 21.01 11.39
C ARG A 218 3.10 21.10 11.57
N MET A 219 3.79 21.35 10.48
CA MET A 219 5.23 21.57 10.46
C MET A 219 5.57 22.87 9.74
N ALA A 220 6.81 23.34 9.90
CA ALA A 220 7.33 24.38 9.04
C ALA A 220 7.36 23.85 7.59
N PRO A 221 7.04 24.67 6.57
CA PRO A 221 7.13 24.24 5.18
C PRO A 221 8.53 23.73 4.83
N THR A 222 8.65 22.43 4.54
CA THR A 222 9.91 21.76 4.23
C THR A 222 9.93 21.35 2.74
N PRO A 223 10.99 21.69 1.99
CA PRO A 223 11.08 21.35 0.57
C PRO A 223 11.34 19.87 0.36
N LEU A 224 10.65 19.27 -0.59
CA LEU A 224 10.99 17.99 -1.22
C LEU A 224 11.25 18.22 -2.71
N ARG A 225 12.31 17.61 -3.23
CA ARG A 225 12.75 17.79 -4.62
C ARG A 225 12.60 16.52 -5.43
N ASP A 226 12.56 16.68 -6.74
CA ASP A 226 12.57 15.53 -7.66
C ASP A 226 13.80 14.65 -7.42
N GLY A 227 13.57 13.36 -7.24
CA GLY A 227 14.61 12.37 -6.94
C GLY A 227 15.05 12.29 -5.47
N ASP A 228 14.48 13.10 -4.56
CA ASP A 228 14.59 12.84 -3.11
C ASP A 228 13.93 11.48 -2.79
N PHE A 229 14.38 10.82 -1.74
CA PHE A 229 13.80 9.57 -1.24
C PHE A 229 13.12 9.80 0.10
N LEU A 230 12.00 9.11 0.33
CA LEU A 230 11.35 9.02 1.63
C LEU A 230 11.48 7.60 2.17
N ALA A 231 12.04 7.46 3.37
CA ALA A 231 12.14 6.20 4.09
C ALA A 231 11.24 6.24 5.32
N THR A 232 10.02 5.71 5.20
CA THR A 232 9.05 5.66 6.31
C THR A 232 9.23 4.35 7.06
N THR A 233 9.63 4.46 8.32
CA THR A 233 9.91 3.31 9.21
C THR A 233 8.92 3.28 10.38
N CYS A 234 8.34 2.11 10.63
CA CYS A 234 7.45 1.85 11.76
C CYS A 234 8.03 0.77 12.67
N ILE A 235 7.76 0.89 13.97
CA ILE A 235 8.08 -0.11 14.99
C ILE A 235 6.79 -0.71 15.50
N PHE A 236 6.79 -2.04 15.58
CA PHE A 236 5.67 -2.84 16.05
C PHE A 236 6.06 -3.65 17.28
N ASN A 237 5.06 -3.97 18.10
CA ASN A 237 5.15 -4.90 19.21
C ASN A 237 4.00 -5.91 19.08
N THR A 238 4.35 -7.18 18.83
CA THR A 238 3.41 -8.28 18.57
C THR A 238 3.32 -9.25 19.75
N MET A 239 3.68 -8.81 20.96
CA MET A 239 3.71 -9.65 22.17
C MET A 239 2.33 -10.23 22.53
N ASP A 240 1.27 -9.50 22.19
CA ASP A 240 -0.13 -9.89 22.38
C ASP A 240 -0.66 -10.80 21.27
N ARG A 241 -0.01 -10.82 20.09
CA ARG A 241 -0.39 -11.66 18.95
C ARG A 241 0.04 -13.11 19.15
N VAL A 242 -0.75 -14.04 18.66
CA VAL A 242 -0.46 -15.50 18.67
C VAL A 242 -0.20 -16.05 17.28
N GLU A 243 -0.67 -15.35 16.25
CA GLU A 243 -0.47 -15.66 14.84
C GLU A 243 0.36 -14.56 14.17
N ILE A 244 0.88 -14.87 12.97
CA ILE A 244 1.56 -13.89 12.12
C ILE A 244 0.60 -12.75 11.81
N THR A 245 1.08 -11.52 11.87
CA THR A 245 0.33 -10.33 11.45
C THR A 245 0.83 -9.87 10.10
N SER A 246 -0.04 -9.90 9.09
CA SER A 246 0.24 -9.43 7.73
C SER A 246 -0.16 -7.96 7.55
N GLY A 247 0.27 -7.37 6.44
CA GLY A 247 -0.29 -6.09 6.01
C GLY A 247 -1.73 -6.24 5.49
N GLY A 248 -2.58 -5.24 5.71
CA GLY A 248 -3.99 -5.32 5.34
C GLY A 248 -4.83 -4.14 5.81
N LEU A 249 -6.12 -4.17 5.47
CA LEU A 249 -7.05 -3.07 5.76
C LEU A 249 -7.71 -3.19 7.14
N GLY A 250 -7.72 -4.38 7.74
CA GLY A 250 -8.34 -4.61 9.05
C GLY A 250 -7.46 -4.13 10.19
N SER A 251 -8.05 -3.67 11.29
CA SER A 251 -7.31 -3.18 12.46
C SER A 251 -6.41 -4.25 13.12
N TYR A 252 -6.68 -5.53 12.87
CA TYR A 252 -5.82 -6.64 13.30
C TYR A 252 -4.71 -7.00 12.30
N ASP A 253 -4.78 -6.53 11.05
CA ASP A 253 -3.65 -6.48 10.13
C ASP A 253 -2.77 -5.27 10.48
N GLU A 254 -1.77 -4.95 9.65
CA GLU A 254 -0.92 -3.78 9.84
C GLU A 254 -0.75 -2.87 8.62
N MET A 255 -0.50 -1.59 8.91
CA MET A 255 -0.07 -0.56 7.95
C MET A 255 1.18 0.15 8.47
N CYS A 256 1.92 0.82 7.58
CA CYS A 256 3.02 1.68 7.99
C CYS A 256 3.07 2.90 7.09
N SER A 257 2.29 3.94 7.42
CA SER A 257 2.16 5.10 6.54
C SER A 257 2.30 6.43 7.28
N ALA A 258 2.97 7.39 6.63
CA ALA A 258 2.95 8.80 6.98
C ALA A 258 2.26 9.57 5.84
N ILE A 259 1.18 10.28 6.16
CA ILE A 259 0.34 11.01 5.20
C ILE A 259 0.73 12.48 5.22
N TYR A 260 1.37 12.95 4.16
CA TYR A 260 1.87 14.31 4.04
C TYR A 260 0.94 15.22 3.27
N TYR A 261 0.78 16.44 3.77
CA TYR A 261 0.07 17.51 3.07
C TYR A 261 1.09 18.48 2.50
N TYR A 262 1.00 18.74 1.19
CA TYR A 262 1.98 19.53 0.46
C TYR A 262 1.34 20.49 -0.53
N TYR A 263 2.13 21.42 -1.06
CA TYR A 263 1.77 22.25 -2.19
C TYR A 263 3.01 22.56 -3.06
N PRO A 264 2.86 22.82 -4.37
CA PRO A 264 1.62 22.75 -5.14
C PRO A 264 1.23 21.30 -5.51
N ALA A 265 -0.07 20.99 -5.48
CA ALA A 265 -0.61 19.65 -5.74
C ALA A 265 -0.22 19.10 -7.12
N GLN A 266 -0.16 19.97 -8.12
CA GLN A 266 0.08 19.61 -9.53
C GLN A 266 1.44 18.95 -9.78
N ALA A 267 2.36 19.07 -8.83
CA ALA A 267 3.71 18.54 -8.97
C ALA A 267 3.80 17.01 -8.80
N LEU A 268 2.77 16.40 -8.19
CA LEU A 268 2.73 14.98 -7.79
C LEU A 268 1.37 14.34 -8.16
N GLU A 269 0.70 14.83 -9.21
CA GLU A 269 -0.63 14.32 -9.60
C GLU A 269 -0.65 12.82 -9.92
N ASP A 270 0.44 12.31 -10.48
CA ASP A 270 0.60 10.90 -10.86
C ASP A 270 1.15 10.04 -9.71
N MET A 271 1.39 10.62 -8.53
CA MET A 271 2.04 9.95 -7.39
C MET A 271 1.27 10.17 -6.08
N LEU A 272 0.15 9.46 -5.93
CA LEU A 272 -0.64 9.46 -4.70
C LEU A 272 0.05 8.70 -3.54
N PHE A 273 0.83 7.68 -3.90
CA PHE A 273 1.54 6.81 -2.98
C PHE A 273 3.04 6.80 -3.32
N CYS A 274 3.85 6.99 -2.30
CA CYS A 274 5.29 6.79 -2.28
C CYS A 274 5.57 5.54 -1.46
N SER A 275 5.49 4.39 -2.14
CA SER A 275 5.82 3.07 -1.62
C SER A 275 6.90 2.48 -2.51
N GLY A 276 7.88 1.82 -1.92
CA GLY A 276 8.95 1.16 -2.68
C GLY A 276 9.45 -0.09 -1.95
N PRO A 277 10.70 -0.52 -2.21
CA PRO A 277 11.28 -1.66 -1.53
C PRO A 277 11.19 -1.56 -0.01
N ARG A 278 11.03 -2.72 0.62
CA ARG A 278 10.75 -2.83 2.05
C ARG A 278 11.88 -3.55 2.77
N TYR A 279 12.16 -3.06 3.97
CA TYR A 279 13.22 -3.55 4.83
C TYR A 279 12.65 -3.79 6.22
N PHE A 280 12.99 -4.91 6.83
CA PHE A 280 12.44 -5.29 8.13
C PHE A 280 13.48 -6.02 8.96
N GLY A 281 13.28 -6.02 10.27
CA GLY A 281 14.21 -6.65 11.19
C GLY A 281 13.87 -6.39 12.64
N THR A 282 14.68 -6.95 13.53
CA THR A 282 14.49 -6.87 14.98
C THR A 282 15.39 -5.83 15.65
N SER A 283 16.43 -5.39 14.94
CA SER A 283 17.35 -4.34 15.38
C SER A 283 17.05 -3.03 14.66
N LEU A 284 16.91 -1.93 15.41
CA LEU A 284 16.57 -0.64 14.80
C LEU A 284 17.65 -0.21 13.80
N PRO A 285 17.26 0.30 12.61
CA PRO A 285 18.22 0.87 11.69
C PRO A 285 18.89 2.10 12.34
N ARG A 286 20.22 2.10 12.35
CA ARG A 286 21.08 3.18 12.86
C ARG A 286 21.41 4.23 11.79
N ASP A 287 21.44 3.83 10.54
CA ASP A 287 21.72 4.66 9.36
C ASP A 287 21.15 4.02 8.08
N VAL A 288 21.29 4.69 6.93
CA VAL A 288 20.75 4.21 5.64
C VAL A 288 21.40 2.89 5.19
N THR A 289 22.63 2.60 5.62
CA THR A 289 23.32 1.33 5.33
C THR A 289 22.91 0.20 6.28
N SER A 290 22.25 0.52 7.39
CA SER A 290 21.73 -0.46 8.34
C SER A 290 20.32 -0.94 8.00
N PHE A 291 19.70 -0.40 6.94
CA PHE A 291 18.57 -1.08 6.30
C PHE A 291 19.13 -2.38 5.73
N MET A 292 19.03 -3.44 6.53
CA MET A 292 19.34 -4.78 6.07
C MET A 292 18.30 -5.14 5.01
N GLU A 293 18.74 -5.38 3.76
CA GLU A 293 18.09 -6.43 2.99
C GLU A 293 18.18 -7.69 3.83
N ILE A 294 17.16 -8.54 3.81
CA ILE A 294 17.40 -9.94 4.17
C ILE A 294 18.27 -10.53 3.06
N ALA A 295 19.56 -10.27 3.15
CA ALA A 295 20.59 -11.23 2.82
C ALA A 295 20.80 -12.03 4.11
N ASP A 296 20.63 -13.34 4.02
CA ASP A 296 20.65 -14.35 5.09
C ASP A 296 19.30 -14.58 5.81
N ALA A 297 18.61 -15.59 5.27
CA ALA A 297 17.51 -16.34 5.89
C ALA A 297 17.88 -17.02 7.24
N ASP A 298 19.07 -16.75 7.79
CA ASP A 298 19.58 -17.40 9.00
C ASP A 298 19.20 -16.64 10.28
N ASP A 299 18.81 -15.35 10.23
CA ASP A 299 18.41 -14.57 11.43
C ASP A 299 16.88 -14.43 11.59
N VAL A 300 16.10 -14.82 10.56
CA VAL A 300 14.67 -15.16 10.70
C VAL A 300 14.60 -16.66 10.92
N GLY A 301 14.78 -17.10 12.17
CA GLY A 301 14.89 -18.51 12.54
C GLY A 301 14.01 -19.46 11.71
N THR A 302 14.65 -20.26 10.86
CA THR A 302 14.13 -21.50 10.27
C THR A 302 12.74 -21.41 9.63
N ALA A 303 12.58 -20.60 8.59
CA ALA A 303 11.49 -20.79 7.64
C ALA A 303 11.99 -20.61 6.21
N VAL A 304 12.81 -21.54 5.71
CA VAL A 304 12.84 -21.78 4.26
C VAL A 304 11.41 -22.19 3.89
N PRO A 305 10.68 -21.41 3.07
CA PRO A 305 9.30 -21.76 2.74
C PRO A 305 9.26 -23.16 2.12
N LYS A 306 8.25 -23.96 2.50
CA LYS A 306 8.12 -25.36 2.03
C LYS A 306 8.19 -25.48 0.50
N TRP A 307 7.74 -24.46 -0.23
CA TRP A 307 7.80 -24.40 -1.70
C TRP A 307 9.24 -24.45 -2.24
N ARG A 308 10.21 -23.78 -1.60
CA ARG A 308 11.61 -23.74 -2.05
C ARG A 308 12.27 -25.11 -1.90
N GLN A 309 11.93 -25.83 -0.83
CA GLN A 309 12.38 -27.22 -0.65
C GLN A 309 11.73 -28.18 -1.66
N ALA A 310 10.45 -27.99 -2.02
CA ALA A 310 9.75 -28.82 -3.01
C ALA A 310 10.28 -28.62 -4.44
N TYR A 311 10.63 -27.38 -4.83
CA TYR A 311 11.24 -27.08 -6.13
C TYR A 311 12.67 -27.63 -6.23
N LEU A 312 13.54 -27.37 -5.25
CA LEU A 312 14.92 -27.83 -5.26
C LEU A 312 15.06 -29.36 -5.17
N SER A 313 14.09 -30.05 -4.58
CA SER A 313 14.04 -31.52 -4.53
C SER A 313 13.47 -32.16 -5.81
N GLY A 314 12.95 -31.36 -6.74
CA GLY A 314 12.33 -31.84 -7.97
C GLY A 314 10.93 -32.46 -7.77
N GLU A 315 10.33 -32.29 -6.58
CA GLU A 315 8.93 -32.70 -6.32
C GLU A 315 7.91 -31.79 -7.01
N LEU A 316 8.32 -30.55 -7.32
CA LEU A 316 7.60 -29.50 -8.02
C LEU A 316 8.30 -29.25 -9.37
N GLN A 317 7.57 -29.31 -10.50
CA GLN A 317 8.10 -28.97 -11.83
C GLN A 317 7.23 -27.90 -12.48
N CYS A 318 7.86 -26.88 -13.06
CA CYS A 318 7.19 -25.91 -13.92
C CYS A 318 6.88 -26.56 -15.27
N ASP A 319 5.62 -26.55 -15.67
CA ASP A 319 5.23 -26.99 -17.00
C ASP A 319 5.63 -25.88 -17.97
N SER A 320 6.42 -26.23 -18.99
CA SER A 320 7.25 -25.29 -19.73
C SER A 320 6.45 -24.23 -20.50
N THR A 321 6.21 -23.07 -19.90
CA THR A 321 6.05 -21.82 -20.64
C THR A 321 7.16 -20.89 -20.18
N GLY A 322 8.34 -21.03 -20.79
CA GLY A 322 9.56 -20.26 -20.50
C GLY A 322 9.42 -18.77 -20.81
N LEU A 323 8.52 -18.10 -20.10
CA LEU A 323 8.34 -16.65 -20.07
C LEU A 323 9.22 -16.14 -18.94
N ASN A 324 10.13 -15.22 -19.25
CA ASN A 324 10.89 -14.51 -18.22
C ASN A 324 10.03 -13.42 -17.54
N SER A 325 10.52 -12.86 -16.44
CA SER A 325 9.84 -11.81 -15.66
C SER A 325 9.44 -10.58 -16.51
N VAL A 326 10.24 -10.22 -17.51
CA VAL A 326 9.95 -9.09 -18.41
C VAL A 326 8.77 -9.40 -19.34
N ASP A 327 8.71 -10.60 -19.91
CA ASP A 327 7.60 -11.03 -20.78
C ASP A 327 6.27 -11.11 -20.02
N ILE A 328 6.31 -11.38 -18.71
CA ILE A 328 5.14 -11.39 -17.83
C ILE A 328 4.65 -9.99 -17.52
N ILE A 329 5.56 -9.04 -17.25
CA ILE A 329 5.20 -7.63 -17.08
C ILE A 329 4.55 -7.08 -18.35
N TYR A 330 5.09 -7.39 -19.54
CA TYR A 330 4.48 -6.94 -20.79
C TYR A 330 3.13 -7.62 -21.07
N LYS A 331 2.95 -8.89 -20.69
CA LYS A 331 1.66 -9.59 -20.79
C LYS A 331 0.64 -9.10 -19.77
N SER A 332 1.04 -8.76 -18.55
CA SER A 332 0.14 -8.22 -17.52
C SER A 332 -0.31 -6.79 -17.81
N LEU A 333 0.32 -6.12 -18.77
CA LEU A 333 -0.13 -4.83 -19.31
C LEU A 333 -1.07 -5.00 -20.52
N SER A 334 -1.32 -6.23 -20.98
CA SER A 334 -2.15 -6.53 -22.15
C SER A 334 -3.62 -6.75 -21.75
N PRO A 335 -4.60 -6.14 -22.46
CA PRO A 335 -6.02 -6.37 -22.21
C PRO A 335 -6.42 -7.84 -22.39
N GLU A 336 -5.77 -8.56 -23.30
CA GLU A 336 -6.07 -9.96 -23.61
C GLU A 336 -5.77 -10.89 -22.42
N PHE A 337 -4.72 -10.60 -21.64
CA PHE A 337 -4.37 -11.34 -20.43
C PHE A 337 -5.44 -11.17 -19.35
N TRP A 338 -5.91 -9.94 -19.13
CA TRP A 338 -6.97 -9.67 -18.15
C TRP A 338 -8.33 -10.22 -18.59
N ASP A 339 -8.61 -10.25 -19.89
CA ASP A 339 -9.76 -10.95 -20.47
C ASP A 339 -9.72 -12.46 -20.19
N GLU A 340 -8.54 -13.08 -20.22
CA GLU A 340 -8.33 -14.50 -19.93
C GLU A 340 -8.44 -14.81 -18.43
N ILE A 341 -7.90 -13.94 -17.58
CA ILE A 341 -8.09 -14.02 -16.12
C ILE A 341 -9.56 -13.80 -15.77
N GLU A 342 -10.24 -12.80 -16.31
CA GLU A 342 -11.67 -12.55 -16.05
C GLU A 342 -12.54 -13.74 -16.48
N LYS A 343 -12.23 -14.37 -17.62
CA LYS A 343 -12.94 -15.57 -18.10
C LYS A 343 -12.69 -16.80 -17.22
N THR A 344 -11.49 -16.97 -16.70
CA THR A 344 -11.05 -18.20 -16.00
C THR A 344 -11.24 -18.12 -14.48
N CYS A 345 -10.98 -16.96 -13.90
CA CYS A 345 -11.04 -16.67 -12.47
C CYS A 345 -12.29 -15.88 -12.05
N GLY A 346 -13.02 -15.30 -13.01
CA GLY A 346 -14.15 -14.42 -12.72
C GLY A 346 -13.74 -12.95 -12.56
N LYS A 347 -14.72 -12.06 -12.76
CA LYS A 347 -14.53 -10.61 -12.84
C LYS A 347 -14.08 -9.94 -11.53
N ALA A 348 -14.58 -10.41 -10.40
CA ALA A 348 -14.19 -9.93 -9.08
C ALA A 348 -12.70 -10.24 -8.80
N SER A 349 -12.24 -11.43 -9.17
CA SER A 349 -10.84 -11.84 -8.99
C SER A 349 -9.87 -11.10 -9.92
N ALA A 350 -10.27 -10.87 -11.18
CA ALA A 350 -9.48 -10.04 -12.11
C ALA A 350 -9.34 -8.59 -11.63
N THR A 351 -10.40 -8.04 -11.02
CA THR A 351 -10.42 -6.66 -10.51
C THR A 351 -9.58 -6.51 -9.23
N ALA A 352 -9.62 -7.49 -8.33
CA ALA A 352 -8.79 -7.51 -7.12
C ALA A 352 -7.28 -7.62 -7.44
N LEU A 353 -6.91 -8.44 -8.43
CA LEU A 353 -5.53 -8.55 -8.94
C LEU A 353 -5.03 -7.24 -9.57
N ASN A 354 -5.90 -6.45 -10.21
CA ASN A 354 -5.51 -5.25 -10.95
C ASN A 354 -5.25 -4.02 -10.03
N PHE A 355 -5.83 -3.98 -8.82
CA PHE A 355 -5.78 -2.81 -7.94
C PHE A 355 -5.02 -3.00 -6.62
N GLY A 356 -4.37 -4.15 -6.40
CA GLY A 356 -3.75 -4.42 -5.10
C GLY A 356 -4.75 -4.40 -3.94
N GLY A 357 -6.03 -4.61 -4.26
CA GLY A 357 -7.08 -4.81 -3.28
C GLY A 357 -6.92 -6.16 -2.59
N ASP A 358 -7.72 -6.38 -1.56
CA ASP A 358 -7.72 -7.58 -0.75
C ASP A 358 -8.02 -8.83 -1.60
N ALA A 359 -7.02 -9.44 -2.25
CA ALA A 359 -7.28 -10.71 -2.93
C ALA A 359 -7.59 -11.84 -1.94
N GLN A 360 -7.49 -11.61 -0.62
CA GLN A 360 -8.05 -12.52 0.38
C GLN A 360 -9.59 -12.63 0.25
N ALA A 361 -10.29 -11.60 -0.24
CA ALA A 361 -11.73 -11.63 -0.53
C ALA A 361 -12.06 -12.22 -1.92
N ALA A 362 -11.24 -11.97 -2.94
CA ALA A 362 -11.40 -12.55 -4.28
C ALA A 362 -11.01 -14.05 -4.37
N LEU A 363 -10.22 -14.56 -3.41
CA LEU A 363 -9.71 -15.94 -3.37
C LEU A 363 -10.66 -16.94 -2.70
N TRP A 364 -11.84 -16.51 -2.25
CA TRP A 364 -12.76 -17.43 -1.57
C TRP A 364 -13.32 -18.53 -2.48
N GLU A 365 -13.21 -18.38 -3.81
CA GLU A 365 -13.55 -19.42 -4.78
C GLU A 365 -12.46 -19.62 -5.85
N CYS A 366 -11.19 -19.82 -5.45
CA CYS A 366 -10.16 -20.19 -6.42
C CYS A 366 -10.49 -21.59 -7.01
N SER A 367 -11.04 -21.62 -8.22
CA SER A 367 -11.26 -22.84 -8.99
C SER A 367 -9.91 -23.50 -9.32
N LYS A 368 -9.89 -24.81 -9.55
CA LYS A 368 -8.67 -25.55 -9.91
C LYS A 368 -7.98 -24.96 -11.14
N ASP A 369 -8.77 -24.47 -12.09
CA ASP A 369 -8.29 -23.90 -13.35
C ASP A 369 -7.72 -22.50 -13.15
N CYS A 370 -8.32 -21.68 -12.27
CA CYS A 370 -7.77 -20.37 -11.91
C CYS A 370 -6.43 -20.49 -11.16
N ALA A 371 -6.32 -21.45 -10.22
CA ALA A 371 -5.07 -21.71 -9.50
C ALA A 371 -3.94 -22.15 -10.45
N ARG A 372 -4.25 -23.03 -11.42
CA ARG A 372 -3.30 -23.47 -12.45
C ARG A 372 -2.87 -22.32 -13.37
N LEU A 373 -3.81 -21.47 -13.79
CA LEU A 373 -3.52 -20.33 -14.66
C LEU A 373 -2.58 -19.32 -13.97
N LEU A 374 -2.91 -18.90 -12.75
CA LEU A 374 -2.10 -17.92 -12.00
C LEU A 374 -0.71 -18.49 -11.65
N TYR A 375 -0.62 -19.76 -11.29
CA TYR A 375 0.67 -20.40 -10.99
C TYR A 375 1.58 -20.50 -12.21
N ASN A 376 1.04 -20.92 -13.37
CA ASN A 376 1.84 -21.04 -14.59
C ASN A 376 2.28 -19.69 -15.17
N HIS A 377 1.51 -18.63 -14.96
CA HIS A 377 1.83 -17.29 -15.50
C HIS A 377 2.63 -16.39 -14.54
N LEU A 378 2.37 -16.46 -13.24
CA LEU A 378 2.99 -15.57 -12.25
C LEU A 378 3.97 -16.34 -11.35
N GLY A 379 3.60 -17.55 -10.91
CA GLY A 379 4.39 -18.34 -9.96
C GLY A 379 5.70 -18.89 -10.54
N CYS A 380 5.68 -19.46 -11.74
CA CYS A 380 6.84 -20.15 -12.30
C CYS A 380 8.01 -19.24 -12.70
N ALA A 381 7.75 -18.04 -13.21
CA ALA A 381 8.83 -17.11 -13.55
C ALA A 381 9.48 -16.47 -12.33
N LEU A 382 8.70 -16.22 -11.28
CA LEU A 382 9.22 -15.77 -9.98
C LEU A 382 10.08 -16.87 -9.32
N LEU A 383 9.70 -18.15 -9.50
CA LEU A 383 10.46 -19.30 -9.04
C LEU A 383 11.78 -19.52 -9.81
N GLU A 384 11.79 -19.32 -11.13
CA GLU A 384 13.01 -19.44 -11.94
C GLU A 384 14.01 -18.30 -11.65
N ASP A 385 13.54 -17.06 -11.49
CA ASP A 385 14.38 -15.93 -11.11
C ASP A 385 14.95 -16.09 -9.68
N ALA A 386 14.15 -16.62 -8.73
CA ALA A 386 14.59 -16.88 -7.35
C ALA A 386 15.62 -18.01 -7.19
N VAL A 387 15.82 -18.85 -8.22
CA VAL A 387 16.76 -19.98 -8.19
C VAL A 387 18.04 -19.69 -8.99
N GLN A 388 18.00 -18.74 -9.92
CA GLN A 388 19.20 -18.30 -10.65
C GLN A 388 20.12 -17.39 -9.83
N ASP A 389 19.61 -16.76 -8.77
CA ASP A 389 20.42 -15.89 -7.90
C ASP A 389 21.18 -16.67 -6.83
N ASP A 390 22.50 -16.46 -6.77
CA ASP A 390 23.48 -17.22 -5.98
C ASP A 390 23.50 -16.87 -4.48
N GLY A 391 22.38 -16.38 -3.96
CA GLY A 391 22.23 -15.96 -2.57
C GLY A 391 22.58 -14.49 -2.33
N THR A 392 22.67 -13.67 -3.37
CA THR A 392 22.72 -12.21 -3.22
C THR A 392 21.35 -11.59 -3.48
N ALA A 393 20.84 -10.86 -2.48
CA ALA A 393 19.78 -9.84 -2.56
C ALA A 393 18.47 -10.19 -3.30
N PHE A 394 17.41 -10.50 -2.52
CA PHE A 394 16.04 -10.44 -3.03
C PHE A 394 15.62 -8.97 -3.23
N SER A 395 15.87 -8.42 -4.43
CA SER A 395 15.25 -7.15 -4.85
C SER A 395 13.81 -7.44 -5.27
N LEU A 396 12.89 -7.44 -4.30
CA LEU A 396 11.47 -7.46 -4.62
C LEU A 396 11.06 -6.08 -5.17
N TYR A 397 11.17 -5.91 -6.49
CA TYR A 397 10.25 -5.05 -7.24
C TYR A 397 8.88 -5.71 -7.28
N ALA A 398 8.28 -5.89 -6.11
CA ALA A 398 7.05 -6.63 -5.98
C ALA A 398 5.85 -5.73 -6.20
N SER A 399 5.20 -5.90 -7.36
CA SER A 399 3.88 -5.32 -7.57
C SER A 399 2.87 -5.89 -6.54
N PRO A 400 1.76 -5.19 -6.24
CA PRO A 400 0.74 -5.64 -5.29
C PRO A 400 0.17 -7.05 -5.54
N LEU A 401 0.39 -7.64 -6.73
CA LEU A 401 0.01 -9.02 -7.05
C LEU A 401 0.81 -10.09 -6.30
N GLU A 402 2.04 -9.79 -5.86
CA GLU A 402 2.99 -10.83 -5.42
C GLU A 402 2.73 -11.39 -4.02
N GLY A 403 2.17 -10.59 -3.10
CA GLY A 403 1.84 -11.07 -1.74
C GLY A 403 0.58 -11.94 -1.68
N LEU A 404 -0.27 -11.89 -2.71
CA LEU A 404 -1.59 -12.53 -2.70
C LEU A 404 -1.61 -13.96 -3.27
N VAL A 405 -0.59 -14.33 -4.05
CA VAL A 405 -0.44 -15.68 -4.61
C VAL A 405 0.15 -16.67 -3.59
N GLU A 406 0.82 -16.17 -2.55
CA GLU A 406 1.86 -16.92 -1.84
C GLU A 406 1.37 -18.02 -0.87
N GLU A 407 0.17 -17.92 -0.28
CA GLU A 407 -0.24 -18.90 0.76
C GLU A 407 -1.49 -19.73 0.37
N LYS A 408 -2.62 -19.10 0.03
CA LYS A 408 -3.90 -19.83 -0.19
C LYS A 408 -4.01 -20.50 -1.57
N CYS A 409 -3.54 -19.85 -2.64
CA CYS A 409 -3.46 -20.48 -3.97
C CYS A 409 -2.44 -21.62 -4.00
N HIS A 410 -1.35 -21.47 -3.25
CA HIS A 410 -0.30 -22.48 -3.13
C HIS A 410 -0.80 -23.75 -2.43
N GLU A 411 -1.49 -23.64 -1.28
CA GLU A 411 -2.08 -24.79 -0.59
C GLU A 411 -3.09 -25.53 -1.49
N LYS A 412 -3.93 -24.80 -2.22
CA LYS A 412 -4.90 -25.35 -3.18
C LYS A 412 -4.22 -26.04 -4.37
N PHE A 413 -3.15 -25.46 -4.90
CA PHE A 413 -2.34 -26.04 -5.98
C PHE A 413 -1.67 -27.35 -5.54
N MET A 414 -1.12 -27.39 -4.32
CA MET A 414 -0.53 -28.59 -3.73
C MET A 414 -1.57 -29.69 -3.48
N GLU A 415 -2.80 -29.32 -3.07
CA GLU A 415 -3.93 -30.25 -2.92
C GLU A 415 -4.31 -30.90 -4.28
N ILE A 416 -4.34 -30.11 -5.35
CA ILE A 416 -4.62 -30.57 -6.73
C ILE A 416 -3.52 -31.51 -7.25
N HIS A 417 -2.23 -31.18 -7.04
CA HIS A 417 -1.12 -32.02 -7.47
C HIS A 417 -0.96 -33.31 -6.66
N GLN A 418 -1.46 -33.36 -5.42
CA GLN A 418 -1.53 -34.60 -4.64
C GLN A 418 -2.66 -35.53 -5.12
N GLU A 419 -3.80 -34.99 -5.57
CA GLU A 419 -4.86 -35.79 -6.19
C GLU A 419 -4.42 -36.44 -7.52
N ASP A 420 -3.63 -35.73 -8.34
CA ASP A 420 -3.10 -36.26 -9.61
C ASP A 420 -2.04 -37.37 -9.42
N LYS A 421 -1.46 -37.52 -8.21
CA LYS A 421 -0.49 -38.59 -7.88
C LYS A 421 -1.15 -39.89 -7.39
N VAL A 422 -2.47 -39.91 -7.17
CA VAL A 422 -3.20 -41.12 -6.78
C VAL A 422 -3.97 -41.69 -7.97
N SER A 423 -3.28 -42.47 -8.81
CA SER A 423 -3.98 -43.50 -9.58
C SER A 423 -4.19 -44.72 -8.67
N PRO A 424 -5.40 -45.31 -8.58
CA PRO A 424 -5.57 -46.58 -7.91
C PRO A 424 -4.80 -47.64 -8.69
N VAL A 425 -3.85 -48.29 -8.02
CA VAL A 425 -3.40 -49.62 -8.45
C VAL A 425 -4.63 -50.51 -8.39
N ASP A 426 -5.10 -50.89 -9.57
CA ASP A 426 -6.21 -51.81 -9.79
C ASP A 426 -5.87 -53.15 -9.10
N ALA A 427 -6.45 -53.37 -7.93
CA ALA A 427 -6.51 -54.68 -7.30
C ALA A 427 -7.62 -55.48 -7.96
N SER A 428 -7.43 -55.86 -9.23
CA SER A 428 -8.24 -56.90 -9.84
C SER A 428 -7.48 -57.70 -10.92
N GLN A 429 -7.41 -59.01 -10.66
CA GLN A 429 -7.17 -60.14 -11.58
C GLN A 429 -5.72 -60.57 -11.88
N GLY A 430 -5.41 -61.83 -11.53
CA GLY A 430 -4.39 -62.65 -12.19
C GLY A 430 -3.52 -63.48 -11.27
#